data_AF-A0A961ENH3-F1
#
_entry.id   AF-A0A961ENH3-F1
#
_cell.length_a   1.000
_cell.length_b   1.000
_cell.length_c   1.000
_cell.angle_alpha   90.00
_cell.angle_beta   90.00
_cell.angle_gamma   90.00
#
_symmetry.space_group_name_H-M   'P 1'
#
loop_
_entity.id
_entity.type
_entity.pdbx_description
1 polymer ?
#
loop_
_entity_poly.entity_id
_entity_poly.type
_entity_poly.pdbx_seq_one_letter_code
_entity_poly.pdbx_strand_id
1 'polypeptide(L)'
;MTPDEGENETEQSIAETEQRLYMDVIESMVLGWSVFVETGIESNIDKEALASMGPAKAARVALFRLYLEGFTEEERNILLEDPDTFLRYAFGVVRELYPPHPKNKATIHHNRVAFMNSIRRFLLQERAVSRSRYREACNILKAASKMSRSVEEIARARDLYREFQFRVAAQKNLDPLRPWNALELEAPETH
;
A
#
# COMPACT_ATOMS: atom_id res chain seq x y z
N MET A 1 49.38 18.34 18.03
CA MET A 1 48.42 18.10 16.94
C MET A 1 47.12 17.67 17.60
N THR A 2 46.28 18.64 17.92
CA THR A 2 44.89 18.42 18.34
C THR A 2 44.09 18.05 17.11
N PRO A 3 43.22 17.03 17.16
CA PRO A 3 42.30 16.74 16.06
C PRO A 3 41.42 17.97 15.82
N ASP A 4 41.18 18.27 14.55
CA ASP A 4 40.49 19.46 14.07
C ASP A 4 39.03 19.46 14.57
N GLU A 5 38.71 20.36 15.52
CA GLU A 5 37.37 20.47 16.11
C GLU A 5 36.31 20.84 15.05
N GLY A 6 36.73 21.48 13.94
CA GLY A 6 35.85 21.83 12.82
C GLY A 6 35.43 20.65 11.93
N GLU A 7 36.22 19.59 11.83
CA GLU A 7 35.83 18.39 11.05
C GLU A 7 34.75 17.58 11.79
N ASN A 8 34.85 17.47 13.12
CA ASN A 8 33.87 16.77 13.96
C ASN A 8 32.50 17.46 14.00
N GLU A 9 32.45 18.80 14.04
CA GLU A 9 31.20 19.56 14.03
C GLU A 9 30.47 19.41 12.68
N THR A 10 31.21 19.33 11.58
CA THR A 10 30.65 19.18 10.23
C THR A 10 30.10 17.76 10.02
N GLU A 11 30.81 16.73 10.50
CA GLU A 11 30.33 15.33 10.45
C GLU A 11 29.10 15.09 11.35
N GLN A 12 29.05 15.70 12.54
CA GLN A 12 27.87 15.64 13.41
C GLN A 12 26.65 16.33 12.79
N SER A 13 26.84 17.51 12.20
CA SER A 13 25.76 18.25 11.53
C SER A 13 25.17 17.48 10.33
N ILE A 14 26.01 16.80 9.55
CA ILE A 14 25.58 15.94 8.44
C ILE A 14 24.79 14.74 8.96
N ALA A 15 25.27 14.06 10.01
CA ALA A 15 24.59 12.92 10.61
C ALA A 15 23.22 13.28 11.22
N GLU A 16 23.10 14.43 11.87
CA GLU A 16 21.83 14.93 12.41
C GLU A 16 20.83 15.29 11.30
N THR A 17 21.32 15.88 10.21
CA THR A 17 20.50 16.22 9.04
C THR A 17 19.99 14.96 8.34
N GLU A 18 20.85 13.96 8.12
CA GLU A 18 20.45 12.66 7.57
C GLU A 18 19.42 11.97 8.47
N GLN A 19 19.63 11.98 9.80
CA GLN A 19 18.69 11.38 10.75
C GLN A 19 17.31 12.06 10.69
N ARG A 20 17.25 13.39 10.60
CA ARG A 20 15.99 14.14 10.46
C ARG A 20 15.30 13.82 9.14
N LEU A 21 16.05 13.76 8.04
CA LEU A 21 15.52 13.40 6.72
C LEU A 21 14.90 11.99 6.70
N TYR A 22 15.55 11.04 7.38
CA TYR A 22 14.99 9.70 7.57
C TYR A 22 13.68 9.72 8.35
N MET A 23 13.58 10.52 9.43
CA MET A 23 12.37 10.64 10.23
C MET A 23 11.21 11.23 9.40
N ASP A 24 11.45 12.30 8.65
CA ASP A 24 10.44 12.95 7.82
C ASP A 24 9.92 12.02 6.71
N VAL A 25 10.82 11.23 6.09
CA VAL A 25 10.45 10.20 5.10
C VAL A 25 9.58 9.12 5.73
N ILE A 26 9.87 8.71 6.97
CA ILE A 26 9.10 7.68 7.68
C ILE A 26 7.72 8.18 8.06
N GLU A 27 7.61 9.39 8.61
CA GLU A 27 6.32 9.99 8.96
C GLU A 27 5.45 10.15 7.71
N SER A 28 6.05 10.60 6.60
CA SER A 28 5.38 10.70 5.30
C SER A 28 4.94 9.33 4.76
N MET A 29 5.79 8.30 4.86
CA MET A 29 5.42 6.93 4.49
C MET A 29 4.26 6.40 5.35
N VAL A 30 4.32 6.59 6.67
CA VAL A 30 3.27 6.14 7.58
C VAL A 30 1.93 6.80 7.28
N LEU A 31 1.94 8.12 7.05
CA LEU A 31 0.76 8.89 6.66
C LEU A 31 0.19 8.41 5.32
N GLY A 32 1.07 8.13 4.35
CA GLY A 32 0.69 7.56 3.06
C GLY A 32 0.00 6.20 3.21
N TRP A 33 0.51 5.33 4.08
CA TRP A 33 -0.09 4.02 4.34
C TRP A 33 -1.44 4.11 5.07
N SER A 34 -1.66 5.07 5.97
CA SER A 34 -2.98 5.24 6.61
C SER A 34 -4.04 5.71 5.62
N VAL A 35 -3.74 6.72 4.81
CA VAL A 35 -4.66 7.20 3.76
C VAL A 35 -4.95 6.08 2.75
N PHE A 36 -3.94 5.29 2.39
CA PHE A 36 -4.10 4.16 1.47
C PHE A 36 -5.02 3.07 2.03
N VAL A 37 -4.94 2.78 3.34
CA VAL A 37 -5.83 1.81 3.99
C VAL A 37 -7.26 2.35 4.10
N GLU A 38 -7.44 3.61 4.50
CA GLU A 38 -8.77 4.26 4.56
C GLU A 38 -9.45 4.25 3.19
N THR A 39 -8.73 4.69 2.15
CA THR A 39 -9.23 4.66 0.76
C THR A 39 -9.62 3.24 0.35
N GLY A 40 -8.86 2.23 0.79
CA GLY A 40 -9.17 0.82 0.51
C GLY A 40 -10.47 0.37 1.15
N ILE A 41 -10.67 0.67 2.45
CA ILE A 41 -11.88 0.31 3.22
C ILE A 41 -13.12 0.98 2.61
N GLU A 42 -12.98 2.24 2.22
CA GLU A 42 -14.14 3.05 1.81
C GLU A 42 -14.55 2.80 0.35
N SER A 43 -13.64 2.20 -0.43
CA SER A 43 -13.89 1.85 -1.83
C SER A 43 -15.12 0.95 -2.00
N ASN A 44 -15.96 1.30 -2.96
CA ASN A 44 -17.02 0.43 -3.45
C ASN A 44 -16.49 -0.91 -4.00
N ILE A 45 -15.23 -0.94 -4.46
CA ILE A 45 -14.53 -2.16 -4.87
C ILE A 45 -14.39 -3.15 -3.70
N ASP A 46 -13.96 -2.71 -2.51
CA ASP A 46 -13.85 -3.60 -1.35
C ASP A 46 -15.21 -4.15 -0.93
N LYS A 47 -16.25 -3.30 -0.92
CA LYS A 47 -17.64 -3.70 -0.62
C LYS A 47 -18.15 -4.78 -1.58
N GLU A 48 -17.96 -4.60 -2.88
CA GLU A 48 -18.41 -5.56 -3.90
C GLU A 48 -17.61 -6.87 -3.84
N ALA A 49 -16.29 -6.77 -3.61
CA ALA A 49 -15.44 -7.94 -3.46
C ALA A 49 -15.72 -8.69 -2.15
N LEU A 50 -16.09 -8.00 -1.08
CA LEU A 50 -16.51 -8.58 0.20
C LEU A 50 -17.75 -9.45 0.02
N ALA A 51 -18.73 -8.95 -0.74
CA ALA A 51 -19.98 -9.67 -1.03
C ALA A 51 -19.76 -10.99 -1.79
N SER A 52 -18.68 -11.12 -2.56
CA SER A 52 -18.49 -12.22 -3.51
C SER A 52 -17.26 -13.12 -3.26
N MET A 53 -16.24 -12.65 -2.54
CA MET A 53 -14.95 -13.34 -2.41
C MET A 53 -14.48 -13.50 -0.95
N GLY A 54 -15.12 -12.79 -0.02
CA GLY A 54 -14.78 -12.79 1.40
C GLY A 54 -13.59 -11.88 1.77
N PRO A 55 -13.37 -11.64 3.07
CA PRO A 55 -12.63 -10.46 3.53
C PRO A 55 -11.15 -10.41 3.15
N ALA A 56 -10.46 -11.55 3.18
CA ALA A 56 -9.04 -11.59 2.84
C ALA A 56 -8.78 -11.41 1.34
N LYS A 57 -9.74 -11.79 0.50
CA LYS A 57 -9.66 -11.60 -0.95
C LYS A 57 -10.06 -10.18 -1.33
N ALA A 58 -11.15 -9.67 -0.76
CA ALA A 58 -11.61 -8.30 -0.97
C ALA A 58 -10.51 -7.26 -0.69
N ALA A 59 -9.86 -7.37 0.47
CA ALA A 59 -8.74 -6.51 0.83
C ALA A 59 -7.62 -6.49 -0.22
N ARG A 60 -7.29 -7.64 -0.83
CA ARG A 60 -6.27 -7.71 -1.88
C ARG A 60 -6.74 -7.08 -3.18
N VAL A 61 -8.00 -7.29 -3.55
CA VAL A 61 -8.62 -6.69 -4.74
C VAL A 61 -8.63 -5.17 -4.61
N ALA A 62 -9.05 -4.63 -3.47
CA ALA A 62 -9.06 -3.19 -3.19
C ALA A 62 -7.64 -2.60 -3.23
N LEU A 63 -6.67 -3.23 -2.56
CA LEU A 63 -5.28 -2.77 -2.58
C LEU A 63 -4.67 -2.79 -3.99
N PHE A 64 -4.95 -3.84 -4.76
CA PHE A 64 -4.44 -3.94 -6.12
C PHE A 64 -5.10 -2.90 -7.05
N ARG A 65 -6.39 -2.61 -6.86
CA ARG A 65 -7.05 -1.51 -7.56
C ARG A 65 -6.35 -0.18 -7.28
N LEU A 66 -6.12 0.15 -6.01
CA LEU A 66 -5.47 1.41 -5.64
C LEU A 66 -4.05 1.52 -6.19
N TYR A 67 -3.31 0.40 -6.20
CA TYR A 67 -2.01 0.36 -6.86
C TYR A 67 -2.09 0.75 -8.34
N LEU A 68 -3.10 0.23 -9.06
CA LEU A 68 -3.32 0.55 -10.46
C LEU A 68 -3.78 2.00 -10.69
N GLU A 69 -4.32 2.70 -9.69
CA GLU A 69 -4.73 4.11 -9.83
C GLU A 69 -3.55 5.06 -10.10
N GLY A 70 -2.33 4.67 -9.73
CA GLY A 70 -1.11 5.44 -10.04
C GLY A 70 -0.69 5.44 -11.51
N PHE A 71 -1.37 4.68 -12.37
CA PHE A 71 -1.05 4.51 -13.79
C PHE A 71 -2.13 5.14 -14.68
N THR A 72 -1.79 5.43 -15.94
CA THR A 72 -2.76 5.82 -16.98
C THR A 72 -3.64 4.63 -17.40
N GLU A 73 -4.78 4.89 -18.06
CA GLU A 73 -5.66 3.81 -18.55
C GLU A 73 -4.94 2.83 -19.48
N GLU A 74 -4.09 3.35 -20.38
CA GLU A 74 -3.30 2.54 -21.30
C GLU A 74 -2.29 1.65 -20.56
N GLU A 75 -1.57 2.20 -19.58
CA GLU A 75 -0.65 1.44 -18.74
C GLU A 75 -1.37 0.36 -17.91
N ARG A 76 -2.55 0.67 -17.36
CA ARG A 76 -3.35 -0.30 -16.60
C ARG A 76 -3.73 -1.48 -17.46
N ASN A 77 -4.17 -1.25 -18.69
CA ASN A 77 -4.52 -2.32 -19.63
C ASN A 77 -3.29 -3.19 -19.96
N ILE A 78 -2.14 -2.57 -20.23
CA ILE A 78 -0.88 -3.29 -20.47
C ILE A 78 -0.50 -4.15 -19.27
N LEU A 79 -0.53 -3.60 -18.04
CA LEU A 79 -0.19 -4.33 -16.82
C LEU A 79 -1.16 -5.49 -16.55
N LEU A 80 -2.43 -5.34 -16.93
CA LEU A 80 -3.42 -6.41 -16.78
C LEU A 80 -3.24 -7.49 -17.84
N GLU A 81 -2.87 -7.15 -19.07
CA GLU A 81 -2.79 -8.07 -20.21
C GLU A 81 -1.44 -8.78 -20.34
N ASP A 82 -0.34 -8.08 -20.11
CA ASP A 82 1.03 -8.57 -20.28
C ASP A 82 1.67 -8.96 -18.93
N PRO A 83 1.83 -10.27 -18.63
CA PRO A 83 2.45 -10.72 -17.39
C PRO A 83 3.92 -10.31 -17.25
N ASP A 84 4.68 -10.24 -18.35
CA ASP A 84 6.11 -9.96 -18.30
C ASP A 84 6.37 -8.49 -17.96
N THR A 85 5.61 -7.60 -18.61
CA THR A 85 5.64 -6.18 -18.28
C THR A 85 5.18 -5.95 -16.83
N PHE A 86 4.09 -6.60 -16.41
CA PHE A 86 3.63 -6.53 -15.03
C PHE A 86 4.69 -6.97 -14.01
N LEU A 87 5.36 -8.09 -14.24
CA LEU A 87 6.38 -8.59 -13.33
C LEU A 87 7.53 -7.61 -13.18
N ARG A 88 7.98 -6.96 -14.26
CA ARG A 88 9.03 -5.92 -14.20
C ARG A 88 8.63 -4.76 -13.29
N TYR A 89 7.40 -4.27 -13.41
CA TYR A 89 6.87 -3.23 -12.52
C TYR A 89 6.76 -3.71 -11.07
N ALA A 90 6.21 -4.91 -10.84
CA ALA A 90 6.08 -5.47 -9.50
C ALA A 90 7.44 -5.65 -8.80
N PHE A 91 8.49 -6.03 -9.53
CA PHE A 91 9.86 -6.05 -9.00
C PHE A 91 10.35 -4.66 -8.61
N GLY A 92 10.08 -3.63 -9.43
CA GLY A 92 10.39 -2.24 -9.12
C GLY A 92 9.73 -1.78 -7.83
N VAL A 93 8.43 -2.04 -7.68
CA VAL A 93 7.64 -1.68 -6.51
C VAL A 93 8.14 -2.33 -5.24
N VAL A 94 8.42 -3.64 -5.24
CA VAL A 94 8.98 -4.32 -4.05
C VAL A 94 10.33 -3.72 -3.68
N ARG A 95 11.15 -3.35 -4.68
CA ARG A 95 12.46 -2.72 -4.45
C ARG A 95 12.34 -1.31 -3.87
N GLU A 96 11.34 -0.54 -4.30
CA GLU A 96 11.09 0.82 -3.80
C GLU A 96 10.43 0.82 -2.40
N LEU A 97 9.52 -0.13 -2.16
CA LEU A 97 8.87 -0.34 -0.86
C LEU A 97 9.83 -0.94 0.19
N TYR A 98 10.96 -1.50 -0.24
CA TYR A 98 12.11 -1.82 0.60
C TYR A 98 13.18 -0.72 0.46
N PRO A 99 13.00 0.45 1.09
CA PRO A 99 14.03 1.48 1.08
C PRO A 99 15.34 0.92 1.65
N PRO A 100 16.50 1.50 1.27
CA PRO A 100 17.80 1.06 1.77
C PRO A 100 17.78 0.97 3.29
N HIS A 101 18.04 -0.23 3.79
CA HIS A 101 17.96 -0.54 5.21
C HIS A 101 18.93 0.36 5.99
N PRO A 102 18.47 1.17 6.96
CA PRO A 102 19.38 2.00 7.74
C PRO A 102 20.41 1.10 8.43
N LYS A 103 21.70 1.45 8.33
CA LYS A 103 22.79 0.61 8.87
C LYS A 103 22.82 0.59 10.41
N ASN A 104 22.22 1.59 11.05
CA ASN A 104 22.18 1.75 12.50
C ASN A 104 21.01 0.96 13.13
N LYS A 105 21.34 0.01 14.03
CA LYS A 105 20.36 -0.80 14.76
C LYS A 105 19.39 0.02 15.62
N ALA A 106 19.85 1.12 16.23
CA ALA A 106 18.99 1.99 17.03
C ALA A 106 17.93 2.67 16.15
N THR A 107 18.33 3.16 14.98
CA THR A 107 17.44 3.75 13.97
C THR A 107 16.44 2.71 13.45
N ILE A 108 16.87 1.49 13.12
CA ILE A 108 15.96 0.40 12.73
C ILE A 108 14.91 0.15 13.82
N HIS A 109 15.33 0.09 15.09
CA HIS A 109 14.43 -0.15 16.20
C HIS A 109 13.43 0.99 16.39
N HIS A 110 13.89 2.24 16.39
CA HIS A 110 13.05 3.42 16.52
C HIS A 110 11.99 3.48 15.40
N ASN A 111 12.40 3.28 14.15
CA ASN A 111 11.50 3.32 12.99
C ASN A 111 10.43 2.23 13.09
N ARG A 112 10.83 1.02 13.50
CA ARG A 112 9.89 -0.08 13.72
C ARG A 112 8.89 0.25 14.82
N VAL A 113 9.33 0.86 15.91
CA VAL A 113 8.44 1.26 17.02
C VAL A 113 7.46 2.35 16.58
N ALA A 114 7.94 3.39 15.88
CA ALA A 114 7.11 4.46 15.35
C ALA A 114 6.04 3.91 14.40
N PHE A 115 6.44 3.11 13.41
CA PHE A 115 5.54 2.46 12.46
C PHE A 115 4.48 1.59 13.15
N MET A 116 4.90 0.74 14.09
CA MET A 116 3.96 -0.12 14.83
C MET A 116 3.01 0.67 15.72
N ASN A 117 3.45 1.81 16.28
CA ASN A 117 2.59 2.69 17.06
C ASN A 117 1.55 3.39 16.20
N SER A 118 1.90 3.82 14.99
CA SER A 118 0.94 4.42 14.06
C SER A 118 -0.10 3.41 13.59
N ILE A 119 0.32 2.19 13.25
CA ILE A 119 -0.62 1.08 12.96
C ILE A 119 -1.58 0.86 14.15
N ARG A 120 -1.06 0.84 15.38
CA ARG A 120 -1.90 0.64 16.57
C ARG A 120 -2.89 1.78 16.76
N ARG A 121 -2.47 3.04 16.61
CA ARG A 121 -3.36 4.20 16.73
C ARG A 121 -4.47 4.16 15.69
N PHE A 122 -4.12 3.92 14.44
CA PHE A 122 -5.07 3.74 13.34
C PHE A 122 -6.08 2.62 13.65
N LEU A 123 -5.60 1.44 14.03
CA LEU A 123 -6.47 0.33 14.41
C LEU A 123 -7.37 0.64 15.61
N LEU A 124 -6.90 1.42 16.58
CA LEU A 124 -7.73 1.85 17.71
C LEU A 124 -8.81 2.84 17.28
N GLN A 125 -8.53 3.75 16.35
CA GLN A 125 -9.50 4.65 15.76
C GLN A 125 -10.57 3.87 14.98
N GLU A 126 -10.17 2.94 14.12
CA GLU A 126 -11.10 2.07 13.38
C GLU A 126 -11.98 1.23 14.32
N ARG A 127 -11.42 0.75 15.43
CA ARG A 127 -12.17 0.03 16.47
C ARG A 127 -13.19 0.91 17.19
N ALA A 128 -12.89 2.19 17.38
CA ALA A 128 -13.80 3.15 17.99
C ALA A 128 -15.01 3.43 17.09
N VAL A 129 -14.82 3.39 15.76
CA VAL A 129 -15.93 3.50 14.79
C VAL A 129 -16.79 2.22 14.84
N SER A 130 -16.21 1.05 14.56
CA SER A 130 -16.92 -0.23 14.72
C SER A 130 -16.00 -1.45 14.77
N ARG A 131 -16.52 -2.56 15.29
CA ARG A 131 -15.80 -3.84 15.26
C ARG A 131 -15.65 -4.41 13.85
N SER A 132 -16.51 -4.04 12.89
CA SER A 132 -16.38 -4.47 11.49
C SER A 132 -15.23 -3.76 10.81
N ARG A 133 -15.22 -2.41 10.86
CA ARG A 133 -14.14 -1.59 10.29
C ARG A 133 -12.76 -1.98 10.82
N TYR A 134 -12.64 -2.24 12.12
CA TYR A 134 -11.40 -2.79 12.69
C TYR A 134 -10.92 -4.09 12.00
N ARG A 135 -11.84 -5.01 11.69
CA ARG A 135 -11.49 -6.29 11.04
C ARG A 135 -11.09 -6.08 9.58
N GLU A 136 -11.80 -5.20 8.87
CA GLU A 136 -11.49 -4.81 7.49
C GLU A 136 -10.09 -4.17 7.42
N ALA A 137 -9.84 -3.16 8.25
CA ALA A 137 -8.52 -2.53 8.42
C ALA A 137 -7.41 -3.56 8.69
N CYS A 138 -7.64 -4.52 9.58
CA CYS A 138 -6.69 -5.60 9.84
C CYS A 138 -6.43 -6.48 8.59
N ASN A 139 -7.44 -6.74 7.76
CA ASN A 139 -7.28 -7.55 6.55
C ASN A 139 -6.48 -6.80 5.48
N ILE A 140 -6.77 -5.52 5.29
CA ILE A 140 -6.03 -4.65 4.36
C ILE A 140 -4.58 -4.51 4.80
N LEU A 141 -4.31 -4.20 6.07
CA LEU A 141 -2.93 -4.13 6.57
C LEU A 141 -2.16 -5.45 6.40
N LYS A 142 -2.81 -6.60 6.62
CA LYS A 142 -2.21 -7.92 6.37
C LYS A 142 -1.91 -8.14 4.89
N ALA A 143 -2.82 -7.76 4.00
CA ALA A 143 -2.63 -7.91 2.56
C ALA A 143 -1.52 -6.98 2.05
N ALA A 144 -1.52 -5.71 2.44
CA ALA A 144 -0.51 -4.73 2.08
C ALA A 144 0.88 -5.15 2.58
N SER A 145 0.97 -5.66 3.82
CA SER A 145 2.21 -6.22 4.36
C SER A 145 2.73 -7.44 3.58
N LYS A 146 1.85 -8.27 3.00
CA LYS A 146 2.27 -9.42 2.18
C LYS A 146 2.76 -8.97 0.81
N MET A 147 2.01 -8.07 0.17
CA MET A 147 2.32 -7.54 -1.16
C MET A 147 3.64 -6.77 -1.16
N SER A 148 3.96 -6.02 -0.10
CA SER A 148 5.22 -5.28 -0.01
C SER A 148 6.48 -6.15 0.13
N ARG A 149 6.32 -7.47 0.36
CA ARG A 149 7.43 -8.40 0.60
C ARG A 149 7.62 -9.44 -0.49
N SER A 150 6.69 -9.56 -1.43
CA SER A 150 6.71 -10.65 -2.40
C SER A 150 6.02 -10.26 -3.71
N VAL A 151 6.78 -10.33 -4.80
CA VAL A 151 6.25 -10.21 -6.16
C VAL A 151 5.18 -11.27 -6.44
N GLU A 152 5.32 -12.47 -5.87
CA GLU A 152 4.31 -13.53 -6.00
C GLU A 152 2.97 -13.11 -5.38
N GLU A 153 2.97 -12.42 -4.22
CA GLU A 153 1.73 -11.94 -3.63
C GLU A 153 1.12 -10.78 -4.44
N ILE A 154 1.93 -9.95 -5.10
CA ILE A 154 1.43 -8.91 -6.03
C ILE A 154 0.81 -9.59 -7.27
N ALA A 155 1.47 -10.61 -7.84
CA ALA A 155 0.92 -11.37 -8.98
C ALA A 155 -0.39 -12.08 -8.64
N ARG A 156 -0.46 -12.72 -7.46
CA ARG A 156 -1.73 -13.31 -6.97
C ARG A 156 -2.82 -12.25 -6.80
N ALA A 157 -2.47 -11.03 -6.39
CA ALA A 157 -3.43 -9.94 -6.28
C ALA A 157 -3.92 -9.46 -7.66
N ARG A 158 -3.04 -9.42 -8.68
CA ARG A 158 -3.42 -9.17 -10.09
C ARG A 158 -4.42 -10.21 -10.58
N ASP A 159 -4.10 -11.48 -10.44
CA ASP A 159 -4.96 -12.57 -10.94
C ASP A 159 -6.32 -12.56 -10.23
N LEU A 160 -6.33 -12.32 -8.92
CA LEU A 160 -7.54 -12.19 -8.12
C LEU A 160 -8.37 -10.97 -8.54
N TYR A 161 -7.72 -9.85 -8.85
CA TYR A 161 -8.39 -8.65 -9.36
C TYR A 161 -9.01 -8.90 -10.74
N ARG A 162 -8.33 -9.62 -11.63
CA ARG A 162 -8.90 -10.03 -12.92
C ARG A 162 -10.10 -10.96 -12.74
N GLU A 163 -10.02 -11.93 -11.83
CA GLU A 163 -11.14 -12.79 -11.49
C GLU A 163 -12.35 -11.98 -11.00
N PHE A 164 -12.13 -11.01 -10.11
CA PHE A 164 -13.16 -10.09 -9.65
C PHE A 164 -13.78 -9.29 -10.79
N GLN A 165 -12.95 -8.71 -11.66
CA GLN A 165 -13.38 -7.94 -12.82
C GLN A 165 -14.30 -8.75 -13.76
N PHE A 166 -13.92 -9.99 -14.07
CA PHE A 166 -14.74 -10.88 -14.90
C PHE A 166 -16.10 -11.17 -14.25
N ARG A 167 -16.13 -11.38 -12.93
CA ARG A 167 -17.39 -11.61 -12.20
C ARG A 167 -18.31 -10.40 -12.24
N VAL A 168 -17.77 -9.21 -11.95
CA VAL A 168 -18.55 -7.96 -11.99
C VAL A 168 -19.07 -7.70 -13.40
N ALA A 169 -18.23 -7.87 -14.42
CA ALA A 169 -18.64 -7.66 -15.81
C ALA A 169 -19.79 -8.60 -16.20
N ALA A 170 -19.71 -9.88 -15.81
CA ALA A 170 -20.78 -10.85 -16.03
C ALA A 170 -22.08 -10.48 -15.30
N GLN A 171 -22.00 -10.00 -14.05
CA GLN A 171 -23.17 -9.57 -13.28
C GLN A 171 -23.83 -8.32 -13.87
N LYS A 172 -23.04 -7.40 -14.42
CA LYS A 172 -23.51 -6.13 -14.99
C LYS A 172 -23.78 -6.19 -16.50
N ASN A 173 -23.67 -7.36 -17.12
CA ASN A 173 -23.78 -7.56 -18.58
C ASN A 173 -22.87 -6.62 -19.39
N LEU A 174 -21.62 -6.44 -18.93
CA LEU A 174 -20.61 -5.61 -19.58
C LEU A 174 -19.61 -6.49 -20.35
N ASP A 175 -18.85 -5.86 -21.25
CA ASP A 175 -17.75 -6.53 -21.94
C ASP A 175 -16.66 -6.96 -20.94
N PRO A 176 -16.43 -8.28 -20.78
CA PRO A 176 -15.42 -8.80 -19.86
C PRO A 176 -13.98 -8.43 -20.23
N LEU A 177 -13.75 -7.94 -21.45
CA LEU A 177 -12.44 -7.47 -21.91
C LEU A 177 -12.20 -5.98 -21.61
N ARG A 178 -13.23 -5.23 -21.15
CA ARG A 178 -13.09 -3.84 -20.67
C ARG A 178 -13.69 -3.62 -19.27
N PRO A 179 -13.36 -4.45 -18.26
CA PRO A 179 -14.03 -4.42 -16.97
C PRO A 179 -13.52 -3.30 -16.04
N TRP A 180 -12.47 -2.58 -16.42
CA TRP A 180 -11.85 -1.55 -15.57
C TRP A 180 -12.83 -0.44 -15.15
N ASN A 181 -13.78 -0.11 -16.01
CA ASN A 181 -14.81 0.92 -15.78
C ASN A 181 -16.12 0.34 -15.22
N ALA A 182 -16.17 -0.96 -14.90
CA ALA A 182 -17.40 -1.59 -14.41
C ALA A 182 -17.76 -1.17 -12.97
N LEU A 183 -16.78 -0.72 -12.20
CA LEU A 183 -16.90 -0.11 -10.87
C LEU A 183 -15.86 1.00 -10.78
N GLU A 184 -16.28 2.23 -11.07
CA GLU A 184 -15.47 3.41 -10.78
C GLU A 184 -15.26 3.53 -9.27
N LEU A 185 -14.06 3.89 -8.83
CA LEU A 185 -13.79 4.18 -7.43
C LEU A 185 -14.60 5.41 -7.03
N GLU A 186 -15.57 5.22 -6.14
CA GLU A 186 -16.22 6.35 -5.47
C GLU A 186 -15.14 7.13 -4.69
N ALA A 187 -15.02 8.43 -4.97
CA ALA A 187 -14.17 9.30 -4.17
C ALA A 187 -14.71 9.31 -2.72
N PRO A 188 -13.85 9.34 -1.69
CA PRO A 188 -14.31 9.49 -0.32
C PRO A 188 -15.16 10.76 -0.24
N GLU A 189 -16.39 10.64 0.26
CA GLU A 189 -17.25 11.80 0.50
C GLU A 189 -16.49 12.73 1.46
N THR A 190 -16.07 13.89 0.97
CA THR A 190 -15.49 14.93 1.82
C THR A 190 -16.58 15.43 2.77
N HIS A 191 -16.55 14.97 4.02
CA HIS A 191 -17.34 15.52 5.12
C HIS A 191 -16.53 16.56 5.90
#